data_AF-A0A3D3W8X6-F1
#
_entry.id   AF-A0A3D3W8X6-F1
#
_cell.length_a   1.000
_cell.length_b   1.000
_cell.length_c   1.000
_cell.angle_alpha   90.00
_cell.angle_beta   90.00
_cell.angle_gamma   90.00
#
_symmetry.space_group_name_H-M   'P 1'
#
loop_
_entity.id
_entity.type
_entity.pdbx_description
1 polymer ?
#
loop_
_entity_poly.entity_id
_entity_poly.type
_entity_poly.pdbx_seq_one_letter_code
_entity_poly.pdbx_strand_id
1 'polypeptide(L)' 'MIETYNPKNRKHKRVHGFLGRMESHGGRAVIKRRRMKGRKKLTA' A
#
# COMPACT_ATOMS: atom_id res chain seq x y z
N MET A 1 18.79 10.25 19.00
CA MET A 1 18.44 9.39 17.84
C MET A 1 16.97 9.56 17.54
N ILE A 2 16.57 9.70 16.27
CA ILE A 2 15.17 9.87 15.86
C ILE A 2 14.63 8.52 15.35
N GLU A 3 13.38 8.21 15.68
CA GLU A 3 12.73 6.99 15.19
C GLU A 3 12.42 7.10 13.67
N THR A 4 12.61 6.01 12.95
CA THR A 4 12.40 5.95 11.49
C THR A 4 10.92 5.97 11.11
N TYR A 5 10.05 5.56 12.03
CA TYR A 5 8.62 5.51 11.81
C TYR A 5 7.91 6.62 12.59
N ASN A 6 7.63 7.72 11.89
CA ASN A 6 6.77 8.79 12.40
C ASN A 6 5.37 8.64 11.77
N PRO A 7 4.38 8.07 12.49
CA PRO A 7 3.10 7.70 11.92
C PRO A 7 2.33 8.92 11.42
N LYS A 8 1.96 8.91 10.14
CA LYS A 8 1.09 9.93 9.54
C LYS A 8 0.06 9.28 8.62
N ASN A 9 -1.17 9.17 9.11
CA ASN A 9 -2.27 8.48 8.42
C ASN A 9 -2.49 8.97 6.98
N ARG A 10 -2.43 10.29 6.75
CA ARG A 10 -2.56 10.88 5.41
C ARG A 10 -1.47 10.41 4.45
N LYS A 11 -0.21 10.37 4.92
CA LYS A 11 0.94 9.91 4.10
C LYS A 11 0.80 8.42 3.81
N HIS A 12 0.45 7.63 4.83
CA HIS A 12 0.27 6.19 4.70
C HIS A 12 -0.80 5.82 3.67
N LYS A 13 -1.98 6.46 3.74
CA LYS A 13 -3.07 6.23 2.78
C LYS A 13 -2.71 6.68 1.36
N ARG A 14 -2.03 7.82 1.20
CA ARG A 14 -1.62 8.31 -0.13
C ARG A 14 -0.63 7.37 -0.81
N VAL A 15 0.36 6.88 -0.08
CA VAL A 15 1.47 6.07 -0.67
C VAL A 15 1.13 4.57 -0.73
N HIS A 16 0.45 4.03 0.29
CA HIS A 16 0.24 2.60 0.44
C HIS A 16 -1.22 2.15 0.34
N GLY A 17 -2.16 3.08 0.32
CA GLY A 17 -3.58 2.80 0.14
C GLY A 17 -3.92 2.37 -1.29
N PHE A 18 -5.17 1.95 -1.49
CA PHE A 18 -5.64 1.40 -2.77
C PHE A 18 -5.40 2.33 -3.97
N LEU A 19 -5.74 3.61 -3.84
CA LEU A 19 -5.59 4.59 -4.91
C LEU A 19 -4.12 4.75 -5.35
N GLY A 20 -3.19 4.90 -4.41
CA GLY A 20 -1.75 5.00 -4.72
C GLY A 20 -1.17 3.71 -5.33
N ARG A 21 -1.76 2.54 -5.03
CA ARG A 21 -1.39 1.29 -5.71
C ARG A 21 -1.96 1.21 -7.13
N MET A 22 -3.12 1.79 -7.41
CA MET A 22 -3.72 1.71 -8.74
C MET A 22 -3.08 2.66 -9.76
N GLU A 23 -2.48 3.76 -9.30
CA GLU A 23 -1.84 4.78 -10.13
C GLU A 23 -0.73 4.21 -11.03
N SER A 24 0.17 3.39 -10.49
CA SER A 24 1.30 2.82 -11.23
C SER A 24 1.04 1.39 -11.72
N HIS A 25 1.72 1.00 -12.80
CA HIS A 25 1.70 -0.39 -13.28
C HIS A 25 2.21 -1.37 -12.20
N GLY A 26 3.30 -1.00 -11.52
CA GLY A 26 3.88 -1.82 -10.44
C GLY A 26 2.92 -2.01 -9.26
N GLY A 27 2.19 -0.96 -8.86
CA GLY A 27 1.21 -1.06 -7.78
C GLY A 27 0.00 -1.94 -8.14
N ARG A 28 -0.49 -1.90 -9.38
CA ARG A 28 -1.52 -2.81 -9.89
C ARG A 28 -1.07 -4.27 -9.83
N ALA A 29 0.18 -4.54 -10.21
CA ALA A 29 0.77 -5.88 -10.10
C ALA A 29 0.87 -6.37 -8.64
N VAL A 30 1.16 -5.49 -7.68
CA VAL A 30 1.13 -5.83 -6.25
C VAL A 30 -0.27 -6.27 -5.82
N ILE A 31 -1.32 -5.53 -6.19
CA ILE A 31 -2.70 -5.90 -5.86
C ILE A 31 -3.06 -7.25 -6.48
N LYS A 32 -2.71 -7.47 -7.76
CA LYS A 32 -2.94 -8.76 -8.44
C LYS A 32 -2.29 -9.91 -7.68
N ARG A 33 -1.01 -9.79 -7.29
CA ARG A 33 -0.32 -10.82 -6.49
C ARG A 33 -0.96 -11.04 -5.12
N ARG A 34 -1.41 -9.99 -4.46
CA ARG A 34 -2.08 -10.10 -3.15
C ARG A 34 -3.44 -10.78 -3.24
N ARG A 35 -4.21 -10.53 -4.32
CA ARG A 35 -5.46 -11.24 -4.64
C ARG A 35 -5.22 -12.72 -4.92
N MET A 36 -4.24 -13.03 -5.77
CA MET A 36 -3.90 -14.44 -6.09
C MET A 36 -3.46 -15.22 -4.84
N LYS A 37 -2.76 -14.56 -3.90
CA LYS A 37 -2.39 -15.16 -2.61
C LYS A 37 -3.56 -15.26 -1.61
N GLY A 38 -4.73 -14.69 -1.91
CA GLY A 38 -5.90 -14.73 -1.02
C GLY A 38 -5.75 -13.86 0.25
N ARG A 39 -4.99 -12.77 0.20
CA ARG A 39 -4.83 -11.90 1.38
C ARG A 39 -6.15 -11.18 1.68
N LYS A 40 -6.68 -11.36 2.91
CA LYS A 40 -7.89 -10.68 3.40
C LYS A 40 -7.83 -9.15 3.28
N LYS A 41 -6.65 -8.55 3.54
CA LYS A 41 -6.39 -7.12 3.35
C LYS A 41 -5.41 -6.91 2.20
N LEU A 42 -5.83 -6.17 1.17
CA LEU A 42 -5.02 -5.96 -0.04
C LEU A 42 -4.12 -4.72 0.05
N THR A 43 -4.53 -3.69 0.76
CA THR A 43 -3.74 -2.46 0.97
C THR A 43 -3.76 -2.03 2.43
N ALA A 44 -3.04 -0.94 2.71
CA ALA A 44 -3.12 -0.17 3.94
C ALA A 44 -4.53 0.36 4.21
#